data_AF-A0AAV8Y8J1-F1
#
_entry.id   AF-A0AAV8Y8J1-F1
#
_cell.length_a   1.000
_cell.length_b   1.000
_cell.length_c   1.000
_cell.angle_alpha   90.00
_cell.angle_beta   90.00
_cell.angle_gamma   90.00
#
_symmetry.space_group_name_H-M   'P 1'
#
loop_
_entity.id
_entity.type
_entity.pdbx_description
1 polymer ?
#
loop_
_entity_poly.entity_id
_entity_poly.type
_entity_poly.pdbx_seq_one_letter_code
_entity_poly.pdbx_strand_id
1 'polypeptide(L)' 'MLYMKLLTHNMLTSKCMNGVSVGYPLGISASDVRVSEMDFNPDFVEKNDTKIGFGLFYIMLLKVLDS' A
#
# COMPACT_ATOMS: atom_id res chain seq x y z
N MET A 1 16.02 1.05 8.88
CA MET A 1 14.56 0.94 9.04
C MET A 1 13.94 2.01 8.16
N LEU A 2 13.30 1.62 7.05
CA LEU A 2 12.73 2.53 6.06
C LEU A 2 11.24 2.71 6.33
N TYR A 3 10.74 3.95 6.32
CA TYR A 3 9.30 4.25 6.38
C TYR A 3 8.71 4.24 4.98
N MET A 4 7.52 3.67 4.81
CA MET A 4 6.81 3.65 3.54
C MET A 4 5.36 4.09 3.71
N LYS A 5 4.83 4.80 2.72
CA LYS A 5 3.41 5.11 2.62
C LYS A 5 2.66 3.87 2.15
N LEU A 6 1.43 3.67 2.62
CA LEU A 6 0.58 2.53 2.23
C LEU A 6 0.37 2.46 0.71
N LEU A 7 0.31 3.62 0.05
CA LEU A 7 0.22 3.73 -1.40
C LEU A 7 1.42 3.08 -2.11
N THR A 8 2.63 3.28 -1.59
CA THR A 8 3.83 2.67 -2.17
C THR A 8 3.74 1.16 -2.07
N HIS A 9 3.37 0.62 -0.91
CA HIS A 9 3.20 -0.82 -0.69
C HIS A 9 2.19 -1.43 -1.67
N ASN A 10 1.07 -0.73 -1.91
CA ASN A 10 0.04 -1.18 -2.83
C ASN A 10 0.50 -1.29 -4.29
N MET A 11 1.57 -0.60 -4.67
CA MET A 11 2.14 -0.69 -6.02
C MET A 11 3.20 -1.81 -6.14
N LEU A 12 3.57 -2.47 -5.04
CA LEU A 12 4.61 -3.51 -5.03
C LEU A 12 4.06 -4.89 -5.43
N THR A 13 4.90 -5.69 -6.08
CA THR A 13 4.58 -7.05 -6.52
C THR A 13 5.79 -7.96 -6.43
N SER A 14 5.58 -9.23 -6.05
CA SER A 14 6.61 -10.26 -6.03
C SER A 14 6.67 -11.09 -7.32
N LYS A 15 5.95 -10.70 -8.38
CA LYS A 15 5.92 -11.42 -9.67
C LYS A 15 7.31 -11.64 -10.30
N CYS A 16 8.30 -10.82 -9.95
CA CYS A 16 9.67 -10.97 -10.44
C CYS A 16 10.48 -12.05 -9.71
N MET A 17 9.93 -12.69 -8.67
CA MET A 17 10.58 -13.76 -7.92
C MET A 17 10.35 -15.13 -8.59
N ASN A 18 11.40 -15.95 -8.64
CA ASN A 18 11.32 -17.29 -9.22
C ASN A 18 10.30 -18.16 -8.48
N GLY A 19 9.41 -18.79 -9.24
CA GLY A 19 8.39 -19.71 -8.70
C GLY A 19 7.10 -19.03 -8.21
N VAL A 20 6.98 -17.70 -8.31
CA VAL A 20 5.75 -16.98 -7.93
C VAL A 20 4.78 -16.92 -9.11
N SER A 21 3.64 -17.60 -9.00
CA SER A 21 2.54 -17.52 -9.97
C SER A 21 1.61 -16.34 -9.71
N VAL A 22 1.36 -16.00 -8.44
CA VAL A 22 0.55 -14.87 -7.99
C VAL A 22 1.36 -14.02 -7.02
N GLY A 23 1.82 -12.85 -7.48
CA GLY A 23 2.72 -11.98 -6.71
C GLY A 23 2.09 -10.72 -6.12
N TYR A 24 0.76 -10.64 -6.11
CA TYR A 24 0.00 -9.49 -5.61
C TYR A 24 -1.35 -9.95 -5.05
N PRO A 25 -1.83 -9.40 -3.92
CA PRO A 25 -1.20 -8.37 -3.08
C PRO A 25 -0.06 -8.93 -2.22
N LEU A 26 0.86 -8.05 -1.81
CA LEU A 26 1.84 -8.40 -0.78
C LEU A 26 1.20 -8.34 0.61
N GLY A 27 1.62 -9.24 1.49
CA GLY A 27 1.25 -9.19 2.91
C GLY A 27 2.01 -8.06 3.60
N ILE A 28 1.29 -7.24 4.37
CA ILE A 28 1.86 -6.19 5.22
C ILE A 28 1.75 -6.59 6.69
N SER A 29 2.83 -6.35 7.45
CA SER A 29 2.89 -6.44 8.90
C SER A 29 3.71 -5.26 9.37
N ALA A 30 3.09 -4.34 10.13
CA ALA A 30 3.72 -3.11 10.58
C ALA A 30 4.04 -3.24 12.08
N SER A 31 5.25 -2.83 12.48
CA SER A 31 5.65 -2.78 13.89
C SER A 31 5.68 -1.37 14.47
N ASP A 32 5.72 -0.35 13.60
CA ASP A 32 5.68 1.07 13.97
C ASP A 32 4.87 1.80 12.90
N VAL A 33 3.76 2.44 13.32
CA VAL A 33 2.85 3.17 12.44
C VAL A 33 2.87 4.64 12.83
N ARG A 34 3.09 5.51 11.84
CA ARG A 34 3.16 6.96 12.05
C ARG A 34 2.18 7.67 11.15
N VAL A 35 1.49 8.65 11.74
CA VAL A 35 0.70 9.60 10.98
C VAL A 35 1.65 10.71 10.49
N SER A 36 1.57 11.03 9.21
CA SER A 36 2.32 12.14 8.62
C SER A 36 1.33 13.05 7.91
N GLU A 37 1.27 14.30 8.35
CA GLU A 37 0.46 15.32 7.71
C GLU A 37 1.07 15.67 6.33
N MET A 38 0.20 15.84 5.34
CA MET A 38 0.58 16.23 3.99
C MET A 38 -0.50 17.12 3.39
N ASP A 39 -0.07 18.07 2.57
CA ASP A 39 -0.99 18.91 1.82
C ASP A 39 -1.83 18.07 0.85
N PHE A 40 -3.12 18.37 0.83
CA PHE A 40 -4.03 17.71 -0.08
C PHE A 40 -3.77 18.15 -1.52
N ASN A 41 -3.51 17.18 -2.40
CA ASN A 41 -3.32 17.41 -3.83
C ASN A 41 -4.40 16.62 -4.61
N PRO A 42 -5.46 17.29 -5.11
CA PRO A 42 -6.56 16.63 -5.81
C PRO A 42 -6.12 15.92 -7.09
N ASP A 43 -5.26 16.55 -7.90
CA ASP A 43 -4.74 15.96 -9.14
C ASP A 43 -4.00 14.63 -8.88
N PHE A 44 -3.28 14.59 -7.76
CA PHE A 44 -2.61 13.36 -7.32
C PHE A 44 -3.62 12.29 -6.94
N VAL A 45 -4.65 12.62 -6.16
CA VAL A 45 -5.66 11.66 -5.73
C VAL A 45 -6.39 11.08 -6.93
N GLU A 46 -6.91 11.93 -7.83
CA GLU A 46 -7.62 11.51 -9.03
C GLU A 46 -6.79 10.58 -9.93
N LYS A 47 -5.50 10.89 -10.11
CA LYS A 47 -4.60 10.09 -10.95
C LYS A 47 -4.29 8.71 -10.36
N ASN A 48 -4.23 8.61 -9.03
CA ASN A 48 -3.91 7.35 -8.36
C ASN A 48 -5.15 6.49 -8.11
N ASP A 49 -6.34 7.09 -8.07
CA ASP A 49 -7.59 6.40 -7.79
C ASP A 49 -7.80 5.16 -8.68
N THR A 50 -7.60 5.33 -9.99
CA THR A 50 -7.71 4.27 -11.00
C THR A 50 -6.70 3.12 -10.81
N LYS A 51 -5.57 3.35 -10.12
CA LYS A 51 -4.45 2.40 -10.01
C LYS A 51 -4.44 1.59 -8.71
N ILE A 52 -5.03 2.15 -7.65
CA ILE A 52 -4.90 1.64 -6.28
C ILE A 52 -5.79 0.42 -6.05
N GLY A 53 -6.98 0.35 -6.63
CA GLY A 53 -7.95 -0.70 -6.30
C GLY A 53 -8.41 -0.61 -4.84
N PHE A 54 -9.50 0.12 -4.61
CA PHE A 54 -10.00 0.47 -3.27
C PHE A 54 -10.11 -0.69 -2.28
N GLY A 55 -10.61 -1.86 -2.70
CA GLY A 55 -10.84 -2.99 -1.80
C GLY A 55 -9.56 -3.48 -1.12
N LEU A 56 -8.47 -3.63 -1.88
CA LEU A 56 -7.19 -4.09 -1.35
C LEU A 56 -6.53 -3.04 -0.48
N PHE A 57 -6.57 -1.78 -0.89
CA PHE A 57 -6.05 -0.67 -0.10
C PHE A 57 -6.74 -0.56 1.26
N TYR A 58 -8.07 -0.74 1.30
CA TYR A 58 -8.84 -0.73 2.55
C TYR A 58 -8.48 -1.90 3.47
N ILE A 59 -8.34 -3.12 2.93
CA ILE A 59 -7.92 -4.28 3.74
C ILE A 59 -6.52 -4.08 4.31
N MET A 60 -5.59 -3.51 3.53
CA MET A 60 -4.26 -3.19 4.02
C MET A 60 -4.31 -2.14 5.13
N LEU A 61 -5.15 -1.11 4.99
CA LEU A 61 -5.36 -0.08 6.01
C LEU A 61 -5.83 -0.71 7.33
N LEU A 62 -6.88 -1.56 7.28
CA LEU A 62 -7.38 -2.25 8.47
C LEU A 62 -6.28 -3.07 9.16
N LYS A 63 -5.53 -3.86 8.39
CA LYS A 63 -4.42 -4.66 8.95
C LYS A 63 -3.37 -3.82 9.65
N VAL A 64 -3.03 -2.64 9.11
CA VAL A 64 -2.05 -1.74 9.73
C VAL A 64 -2.61 -1.08 10.99
N LEU A 65 -3.92 -0.84 11.06
CA LEU A 65 -4.59 -0.29 12.25
C LEU A 65 -4.77 -1.33 13.36
N ASP A 66 -4.90 -2.61 13.00
CA ASP A 66 -5.04 -3.73 13.95
C ASP A 66 -3.69 -4.29 14.45
N SER A 67 -2.55 -3.81 13.93
CA SER A 67 -1.19 -4.24 14.30
C SER A 67 -0.61 -3.37 15.41
#